data_AF-A0A8T4BBT5-F1
#
_entry.id   AF-A0A8T4BBT5-F1
#
_cell.length_a   1.000
_cell.length_b   1.000
_cell.length_c   1.000
_cell.angle_alpha   90.00
_cell.angle_beta   90.00
_cell.angle_gamma   90.00
#
_symmetry.space_group_name_H-M   'P 1'
#
loop_
_entity.id
_entity.type
_entity.pdbx_description
1 polymer ?
#
loop_
_entity_poly.entity_id
_entity_poly.type
_entity_poly.pdbx_seq_one_letter_code
_entity_poly.pdbx_strand_id
1 'polypeptide(L)'
;MDTDFILELVGFAALEGIIMGAILGIIWSMAAKTLQLFLLVQFILFKWLESRNIITVDWERLTMGLLNEGGAAVNEAITILESLLDTGVFTVNVAIGFFLVRKFKS
;
A
#
# COMPACT_ATOMS: atom_id res chain seq x y z
N MET A 1 -18.86 -33.38 9.49
CA MET A 1 -18.68 -32.26 8.55
C MET A 1 -17.61 -32.70 7.60
N ASP A 2 -17.95 -32.84 6.32
CA ASP A 2 -17.08 -33.48 5.35
C ASP A 2 -15.93 -32.54 4.97
N THR A 3 -14.72 -33.06 4.91
CA THR A 3 -13.51 -32.27 4.61
C THR A 3 -13.59 -31.58 3.25
N ASP A 4 -14.33 -32.19 2.32
CA ASP A 4 -14.52 -31.69 0.96
C ASP A 4 -15.32 -30.39 0.95
N PHE A 5 -16.31 -30.26 1.84
CA PHE A 5 -17.11 -29.03 1.98
C PHE A 5 -16.27 -27.84 2.49
N ILE A 6 -15.34 -28.09 3.42
CA ILE A 6 -14.43 -27.03 3.91
C ILE A 6 -13.43 -26.64 2.82
N LEU A 7 -12.90 -27.61 2.07
CA LEU A 7 -11.97 -27.34 0.96
C LEU A 7 -12.64 -26.55 -0.17
N GLU A 8 -13.89 -26.87 -0.50
CA GLU A 8 -14.65 -26.14 -1.51
C GLU A 8 -14.98 -24.70 -1.06
N LEU A 9 -15.41 -24.52 0.19
CA LEU A 9 -15.69 -23.21 0.77
C LEU A 9 -14.44 -22.30 0.82
N VAL A 10 -13.31 -22.85 1.27
CA VAL A 10 -12.04 -22.11 1.35
C VAL A 10 -11.48 -21.84 -0.04
N GLY A 11 -11.62 -22.78 -0.98
CA GLY A 11 -11.19 -22.62 -2.37
C GLY A 11 -11.93 -21.50 -3.10
N PHE A 12 -13.24 -21.40 -2.89
CA PHE A 12 -14.06 -20.32 -3.44
C PHE A 12 -13.68 -18.95 -2.86
N ALA A 13 -13.60 -18.85 -1.53
CA ALA A 13 -13.19 -17.61 -0.86
C ALA A 13 -11.77 -17.16 -1.23
N ALA A 14 -10.85 -18.09 -1.45
CA ALA A 14 -9.50 -17.80 -1.91
C ALA A 14 -9.49 -17.22 -3.33
N LEU A 15 -10.29 -17.77 -4.24
CA LEU A 15 -10.39 -17.29 -5.62
C LEU A 15 -10.99 -15.87 -5.67
N GLU A 16 -12.03 -15.60 -4.89
CA GLU A 16 -12.61 -14.26 -4.76
C GLU A 16 -11.58 -13.24 -4.26
N GLY A 17 -10.81 -13.61 -3.22
CA GLY A 17 -9.72 -12.79 -2.70
C GLY A 17 -8.69 -12.44 -3.78
N ILE A 18 -8.24 -13.44 -4.56
CA ILE A 18 -7.25 -13.24 -5.63
C ILE A 18 -7.80 -12.31 -6.72
N ILE A 19 -9.05 -12.48 -7.14
CA ILE A 19 -9.68 -11.63 -8.17
C ILE A 19 -9.78 -10.18 -7.67
N MET A 20 -10.25 -9.99 -6.43
CA MET A 20 -10.34 -8.67 -5.81
C MET A 20 -8.97 -8.02 -5.68
N GLY A 21 -7.97 -8.76 -5.22
CA GLY A 21 -6.58 -8.32 -5.15
C GLY A 21 -6.04 -7.87 -6.51
N ALA A 22 -6.33 -8.63 -7.56
CA ALA A 22 -5.92 -8.30 -8.93
C ALA A 22 -6.54 -6.98 -9.41
N ILE A 23 -7.85 -6.78 -9.21
CA ILE A 23 -8.56 -5.54 -9.57
C ILE A 23 -7.96 -4.34 -8.82
N LEU A 24 -7.76 -4.48 -7.51
CA LEU A 24 -7.13 -3.44 -6.68
C LEU A 24 -5.71 -3.11 -7.17
N GLY A 25 -4.92 -4.13 -7.53
CA GLY A 25 -3.58 -3.95 -8.09
C GLY A 25 -3.58 -3.15 -9.40
N ILE A 26 -4.56 -3.39 -10.28
CA ILE A 26 -4.71 -2.63 -11.52
C ILE A 26 -5.03 -1.16 -11.21
N ILE A 27 -6.02 -0.88 -10.36
CA ILE A 27 -6.42 0.49 -10.01
C ILE A 27 -5.26 1.23 -9.34
N TRP A 28 -4.59 0.59 -8.39
CA TRP A 28 -3.42 1.13 -7.70
C TRP A 28 -2.32 1.51 -8.70
N SER A 29 -2.01 0.63 -9.65
CA SER A 29 -0.94 0.89 -10.62
C SER A 29 -1.20 2.11 -11.52
N MET A 30 -2.46 2.45 -11.77
CA MET A 30 -2.83 3.64 -12.54
C MET A 30 -2.68 4.90 -11.69
N ALA A 31 -3.19 4.87 -10.46
CA ALA A 31 -3.08 5.99 -9.53
C ALA A 31 -1.62 6.26 -9.15
N ALA A 32 -0.85 5.22 -8.85
CA ALA A 32 0.52 5.33 -8.37
C ALA A 32 1.45 6.02 -9.39
N LYS A 33 1.34 5.71 -10.69
CA LYS A 33 2.17 6.36 -11.72
C LYS A 33 1.89 7.85 -11.82
N THR A 34 0.61 8.23 -11.85
CA THR A 34 0.22 9.65 -11.89
C THR A 34 0.63 10.37 -10.61
N LEU A 35 0.40 9.77 -9.45
CA LEU A 35 0.75 10.35 -8.16
C LEU A 35 2.27 10.49 -7.99
N GLN A 36 3.04 9.48 -8.42
CA GLN A 36 4.50 9.53 -8.41
C GLN A 36 5.03 10.70 -9.23
N LEU A 37 4.55 10.86 -10.47
CA LEU A 37 4.97 11.97 -11.32
C LEU A 37 4.57 13.32 -10.73
N PHE A 38 3.34 13.42 -10.23
CA PHE A 38 2.82 14.63 -9.61
C PHE A 38 3.66 15.07 -8.41
N LEU A 39 3.93 14.16 -7.47
CA LEU A 39 4.75 14.42 -6.28
C LEU A 39 6.20 14.77 -6.65
N LEU A 40 6.79 14.08 -7.63
CA LEU A 40 8.16 14.36 -8.09
C LEU A 40 8.26 15.79 -8.64
N VAL A 41 7.33 16.17 -9.52
CA VAL A 41 7.33 17.52 -10.12
C VAL A 41 7.13 18.59 -9.05
N GLN A 42 6.20 18.39 -8.11
CA GLN A 42 6.01 19.32 -7.00
C GLN A 42 7.24 19.45 -6.11
N PHE A 43 7.90 18.33 -5.80
CA PHE A 43 9.11 18.33 -4.98
C PHE A 43 10.25 19.13 -5.63
N ILE A 44 10.48 18.91 -6.93
CA ILE A 44 11.47 19.66 -7.70
C ILE A 44 11.12 21.16 -7.72
N LEU A 45 9.85 21.50 -7.93
CA LEU A 45 9.39 22.89 -7.95
C LEU A 45 9.62 23.59 -6.60
N PHE A 46 9.27 22.94 -5.49
CA PHE A 46 9.48 23.52 -4.15
C PHE A 46 10.96 23.68 -3.82
N LYS A 47 11.80 22.69 -4.13
CA LYS A 47 13.25 22.79 -3.94
C LYS A 47 13.86 23.92 -4.78
N TRP A 48 13.38 24.12 -6.00
CA TRP A 48 13.84 25.22 -6.86
C TRP A 48 13.44 26.60 -6.32
N LEU A 49 12.20 26.75 -5.82
CA LEU A 49 11.74 27.98 -5.17
C LEU A 49 12.47 28.25 -3.85
N GLU A 50 12.73 27.20 -3.07
CA GLU A 50 13.50 27.26 -1.82
C GLU A 50 14.95 27.69 -2.08
N SER A 51 15.60 27.14 -3.11
CA SER A 51 16.95 27.54 -3.52
C SER A 51 17.06 29.04 -3.89
N ARG A 52 15.94 29.68 -4.28
CA ARG A 52 15.88 31.10 -4.61
C ARG A 52 15.47 31.97 -3.42
N ASN A 53 15.30 31.39 -2.24
CA ASN A 53 14.79 32.04 -1.03
C ASN A 53 13.40 32.68 -1.23
N ILE A 54 12.58 32.15 -2.16
CA ILE A 54 11.21 32.63 -2.40
C ILE A 54 10.26 32.02 -1.38
N ILE A 55 10.45 30.73 -1.07
CA ILE A 55 9.67 29.99 -0.08
C ILE A 55 10.61 29.26 0.87
N THR A 56 10.18 29.01 2.10
CA THR A 56 10.86 28.10 3.03
C THR A 56 9.90 26.96 3.35
N VAL A 57 10.34 25.72 3.17
CA VAL A 57 9.53 24.53 3.44
C VAL A 57 10.04 23.87 4.71
N ASP A 58 9.17 23.73 5.70
CA ASP A 58 9.48 23.04 6.95
C ASP A 58 9.32 21.52 6.77
N TRP A 59 10.43 20.87 6.38
CA TRP A 59 10.47 19.43 6.12
C TRP A 59 10.27 18.58 7.38
N GLU A 60 10.64 19.09 8.55
CA GLU A 60 10.47 18.39 9.83
C GLU A 60 8.97 18.23 10.15
N ARG A 61 8.21 19.32 10.00
CA ARG A 61 6.75 19.29 10.23
C ARG A 61 6.02 18.49 9.16
N LEU A 62 6.47 18.52 7.90
CA LEU A 62 5.88 17.74 6.81
C LEU A 62 6.01 16.23 7.03
N THR A 63 7.09 15.79 7.65
CA THR A 63 7.28 14.38 7.99
C THR A 63 6.70 14.03 9.36
N MET A 64 6.10 14.98 10.09
CA MET A 64 5.60 14.80 11.46
C MET A 64 6.61 14.11 12.39
N GLY A 65 7.91 14.32 12.17
CA GLY A 65 8.95 13.63 12.93
C GLY A 65 9.05 12.12 12.68
N LEU A 66 8.39 11.55 11.66
CA LEU A 66 8.49 10.12 11.28
C LEU A 66 9.94 9.70 10.98
N LEU A 67 10.79 10.64 10.58
CA LEU A 67 12.21 10.40 10.38
C LEU A 67 12.98 10.26 11.71
N ASN A 68 12.45 10.80 12.80
CA ASN A 68 13.04 10.80 14.13
C ASN A 68 12.37 9.77 15.08
N GLU A 69 11.09 9.45 14.88
CA GLU A 69 10.29 8.54 15.70
C GLU A 69 9.89 7.26 14.95
N GLY A 70 10.90 6.50 14.48
CA GLY A 70 10.67 5.21 13.83
C GLY A 70 9.82 4.23 14.65
N GLY A 71 9.76 4.38 15.98
CA GLY A 71 8.99 3.50 16.87
C GLY A 71 7.46 3.65 16.79
N ALA A 72 6.94 4.86 16.60
CA ALA A 72 5.48 5.08 16.58
C ALA A 72 4.84 4.54 15.29
N ALA A 73 5.47 4.82 14.15
CA ALA A 73 5.06 4.30 12.85
C ALA A 73 5.18 2.77 12.76
N VAL A 74 6.21 2.20 13.40
CA VAL A 74 6.39 0.74 13.46
C VAL A 74 5.29 0.09 14.32
N ASN A 75 4.93 0.67 15.46
CA ASN A 75 3.84 0.14 16.28
C ASN A 75 2.50 0.15 15.55
N GLU A 76 2.19 1.24 14.83
CA GLU A 76 0.94 1.32 14.08
C GLU A 76 0.92 0.36 12.87
N ALA A 77 2.06 0.21 12.20
CA ALA A 77 2.22 -0.82 11.17
C ALA A 77 2.03 -2.24 11.73
N ILE A 78 2.54 -2.52 12.93
CA ILE A 78 2.35 -3.82 13.61
C ILE A 78 0.88 -4.03 13.95
N THR A 79 0.17 -3.04 14.50
CA THR A 79 -1.27 -3.17 14.80
C THR A 79 -2.12 -3.40 13.55
N ILE A 80 -1.80 -2.71 12.44
CA ILE A 80 -2.45 -2.95 11.16
C ILE A 80 -2.14 -4.37 10.69
N LEU A 81 -0.88 -4.81 10.77
CA LEU A 81 -0.46 -6.16 10.38
C LEU A 81 -1.17 -7.25 11.21
N GLU A 82 -1.33 -7.04 12.51
CA GLU A 82 -2.07 -7.93 13.41
C GLU A 82 -3.55 -8.03 13.00
N SER A 83 -4.22 -6.90 12.72
CA SER A 83 -5.61 -6.93 12.24
C SER A 83 -5.76 -7.64 10.89
N LEU A 84 -4.75 -7.50 10.02
CA LEU A 84 -4.70 -8.13 8.71
C LEU A 84 -4.46 -9.64 8.80
N LEU A 85 -3.66 -10.08 9.78
CA LEU A 85 -3.43 -11.47 10.14
C LEU A 85 -4.69 -12.11 10.75
N ASP A 86 -5.40 -11.38 11.62
CA ASP A 86 -6.66 -11.82 12.22
C ASP A 86 -7.78 -11.97 11.19
N THR A 87 -7.74 -11.17 10.11
CA THR A 87 -8.65 -11.31 8.96
C THR A 87 -8.34 -12.57 8.12
N GLY A 88 -7.22 -13.25 8.37
CA GLY A 88 -6.95 -14.61 7.95
C GLY A 88 -6.72 -14.81 6.43
N VAL A 89 -7.21 -15.95 5.93
CA VAL A 89 -6.96 -16.45 4.56
C VAL A 89 -7.40 -15.47 3.47
N PHE A 90 -8.41 -14.64 3.74
CA PHE A 90 -8.86 -13.61 2.79
C PHE A 90 -7.77 -12.60 2.46
N THR A 91 -7.10 -12.05 3.47
CA THR A 91 -6.03 -11.04 3.30
C THR A 91 -4.85 -11.59 2.49
N VAL A 92 -4.45 -12.84 2.75
CA VAL A 92 -3.34 -13.49 2.04
C VAL A 92 -3.67 -13.64 0.55
N ASN A 93 -4.88 -14.06 0.23
CA ASN A 93 -5.30 -14.25 -1.16
C ASN A 93 -5.44 -12.92 -1.92
N VAL A 94 -5.97 -11.88 -1.27
CA VAL A 94 -5.99 -10.51 -1.81
C VAL A 94 -4.58 -9.99 -2.08
N ALA A 95 -3.64 -10.20 -1.15
CA ALA A 95 -2.25 -9.80 -1.33
C ALA A 95 -1.60 -10.53 -2.51
N ILE A 96 -1.82 -11.85 -2.66
CA ILE A 96 -1.31 -12.63 -3.79
C ILE A 96 -1.84 -12.08 -5.12
N GLY A 97 -3.15 -11.86 -5.24
CA GLY A 97 -3.75 -11.28 -6.44
C GLY A 97 -3.17 -9.91 -6.81
N PHE A 98 -2.98 -9.05 -5.80
CA PHE A 98 -2.35 -7.74 -5.96
C PHE A 98 -0.91 -7.84 -6.46
N PHE A 99 -0.09 -8.69 -5.84
CA PHE A 99 1.32 -8.84 -6.20
C PHE A 99 1.52 -9.44 -7.59
N LEU A 100 0.67 -10.40 -7.99
CA LEU A 100 0.72 -10.98 -9.34
C LEU A 100 0.57 -9.90 -10.41
N VAL A 101 -0.46 -9.06 -10.30
CA VAL A 101 -0.69 -7.96 -11.26
C VAL A 101 0.47 -6.98 -11.27
N ARG A 102 1.02 -6.63 -10.10
CA ARG A 102 2.13 -5.69 -10.00
C ARG A 102 3.39 -6.22 -10.70
N LYS A 103 3.71 -7.51 -10.56
CA LYS A 103 4.89 -8.12 -11.19
C LYS A 103 4.85 -8.06 -12.72
N PHE A 104 3.66 -8.16 -13.32
CA PHE A 104 3.51 -8.11 -14.78
C PHE A 104 3.48 -6.69 -15.37
N LYS A 105 3.28 -5.64 -14.54
CA LYS A 105 3.12 -4.25 -14.99
C LYS A 105 4.30 -3.33 -14.62
N SER A 106 5.23 -3.82 -13.79
CA SER A 106 6.53 -3.17 -13.54
C SER A 106 7.52 -3.49 -14.65
#